data_AF-A0A914EPX3-F1
#
_entry.id   AF-A0A914EPX3-F1
#
_cell.length_a   1.000
_cell.length_b   1.000
_cell.length_c   1.000
_cell.angle_alpha   90.00
_cell.angle_beta   90.00
_cell.angle_gamma   90.00
#
_symmetry.space_group_name_H-M   'P 1'
#
loop_
_entity.id
_entity.type
_entity.pdbx_description
1 polymer ?
#
loop_
_entity_poly.entity_id
_entity_poly.type
_entity_poly.pdbx_seq_one_letter_code
_entity_poly.pdbx_strand_id
1 'polypeptide(L)'
;MHICLLPYDQKNPFLSKILIHKELHAAASERSCRHIEFNIEGSRIRYEAGDHLPVFPTNDSEMVGKLAKLLSNINLDTVFKLINNDKESSKRFPFPCPCTFRTALTHYVDISAPVKSHVLKALAEFTTDEKQKER
;
A
#
# COMPACT_ATOMS: atom_id res chain seq x y z
N MET A 1 21.61 4.86 -6.62
CA MET A 1 20.71 5.21 -7.74
C MET A 1 20.25 3.92 -8.39
N HIS A 2 19.01 3.48 -8.18
CA HIS A 2 18.44 2.41 -8.99
C HIS A 2 18.12 2.98 -10.37
N ILE A 3 18.78 2.45 -11.40
CA ILE A 3 18.51 2.81 -12.79
C ILE A 3 17.15 2.23 -13.14
N CYS A 4 16.12 3.06 -13.12
CA CYS A 4 14.78 2.69 -13.53
C CYS A 4 14.74 2.80 -15.07
N LEU A 5 14.94 1.67 -15.75
CA LEU A 5 15.03 1.60 -17.21
C LEU A 5 13.66 1.85 -17.85
N LEU A 6 13.64 2.48 -19.02
CA LEU A 6 12.44 2.69 -19.82
C LEU A 6 12.00 1.38 -20.51
N PRO A 7 10.70 1.21 -20.84
CA PRO A 7 9.58 2.11 -20.59
C PRO A 7 9.02 2.01 -19.16
N TYR A 8 8.36 3.08 -18.69
CA TYR A 8 7.59 3.05 -17.44
C TYR A 8 6.17 2.59 -17.70
N ASP A 9 5.68 1.68 -16.87
CA ASP A 9 4.35 1.10 -16.94
C ASP A 9 3.86 0.69 -15.52
N GLN A 10 2.76 -0.04 -15.44
CA GLN A 10 2.20 -0.48 -14.15
C GLN A 10 3.17 -1.36 -13.33
N LYS A 11 4.06 -2.13 -13.97
CA LYS A 11 5.03 -3.01 -13.30
C LYS A 11 6.34 -2.29 -13.02
N ASN A 12 6.62 -1.21 -13.74
CA ASN A 12 7.78 -0.36 -13.58
C ASN A 12 7.34 1.11 -13.47
N PRO A 13 6.81 1.54 -12.32
CA PRO A 13 6.32 2.90 -12.16
C PRO A 13 7.46 3.92 -12.12
N PHE A 14 7.22 5.12 -12.64
CA PHE A 14 8.16 6.23 -12.53
C PHE A 14 8.05 6.92 -11.16
N LEU A 15 9.15 6.99 -10.42
CA LEU A 15 9.22 7.77 -9.19
C LEU A 15 9.35 9.26 -9.51
N SER A 16 8.21 9.92 -9.71
CA SER A 16 8.15 11.36 -9.96
C SER A 16 8.34 12.18 -8.68
N LYS A 17 9.09 13.28 -8.79
CA LYS A 17 9.18 14.29 -7.73
C LYS A 17 7.97 15.23 -7.80
N ILE A 18 7.34 15.50 -6.66
CA ILE A 18 6.30 16.53 -6.57
C ILE A 18 6.96 17.92 -6.59
N LEU A 19 6.56 18.76 -7.55
CA LEU A 19 7.03 20.15 -7.68
C LEU A 19 6.15 21.12 -6.92
N ILE A 20 4.84 20.95 -7.03
CA ILE A 20 3.84 21.78 -6.37
C ILE A 20 2.89 20.88 -5.59
N HIS A 21 2.55 21.30 -4.37
CA HIS A 21 1.51 20.70 -3.54
C HIS A 21 0.81 21.82 -2.77
N LYS A 22 -0.35 22.26 -3.25
CA LYS A 22 -1.09 23.40 -2.67
C LYS A 22 -2.55 23.09 -2.42
N GLU A 23 -3.10 23.73 -1.39
CA GLU A 23 -4.54 23.69 -1.11
C GLU A 23 -5.30 24.57 -2.11
N LEU A 24 -6.41 24.06 -2.65
CA LEU A 24 -7.29 24.79 -3.55
C LEU A 24 -8.49 25.40 -2.82
N HIS A 25 -8.89 24.80 -1.70
CA HIS A 25 -9.96 25.36 -0.88
C HIS A 25 -9.47 26.51 0.00
N ALA A 26 -10.42 27.36 0.43
CA ALA A 26 -10.15 28.38 1.42
C ALA A 26 -9.87 27.75 2.80
N ALA A 27 -9.10 28.44 3.65
CA ALA A 27 -8.73 27.96 4.97
C ALA A 27 -9.93 27.66 5.90
N ALA A 28 -11.08 28.30 5.66
CA ALA A 28 -12.31 28.06 6.41
C ALA A 28 -13.10 26.83 5.94
N SER A 29 -12.63 26.10 4.91
CA SER A 29 -13.31 24.92 4.41
C SER A 29 -13.07 23.71 5.30
N GLU A 30 -14.12 22.92 5.56
CA GLU A 30 -14.01 21.63 6.25
C GLU A 30 -13.46 20.50 5.35
N ARG A 31 -13.29 20.76 4.04
CA ARG A 31 -12.77 19.79 3.06
C ARG A 31 -11.42 20.26 2.52
N SER A 32 -10.56 19.31 2.16
CA SER A 32 -9.29 19.58 1.46
C SER A 32 -9.38 19.12 0.01
N CYS A 33 -8.86 19.95 -0.91
CA CYS A 33 -8.66 19.63 -2.31
C CYS A 33 -7.27 20.11 -2.73
N ARG A 34 -6.39 19.20 -3.14
CA ARG A 34 -4.99 19.51 -3.42
C ARG A 34 -4.71 19.59 -4.92
N HIS A 35 -4.01 20.65 -5.34
CA HIS A 35 -3.35 20.73 -6.64
C HIS A 35 -1.92 20.23 -6.51
N ILE A 36 -1.60 19.19 -7.27
CA ILE A 36 -0.31 18.51 -7.23
C ILE A 36 0.31 18.50 -8.64
N GLU A 37 1.56 18.91 -8.74
CA GLU A 37 2.33 18.86 -9.99
C GLU A 37 3.47 17.84 -9.88
N PHE A 38 3.53 16.90 -10.82
CA PHE A 38 4.51 15.82 -10.88
C PHE A 38 5.57 16.15 -11.93
N ASN A 39 6.84 16.14 -11.54
CA ASN A 39 7.94 16.28 -12.49
C ASN A 39 8.12 14.98 -13.28
N ILE A 40 7.92 15.03 -14.60
CA ILE A 40 8.14 13.91 -15.51
C ILE A 40 9.33 14.15 -16.47
N GLU A 41 10.13 15.18 -16.22
CA GLU A 41 11.33 15.47 -17.01
C GLU A 41 12.30 14.27 -17.00
N GLY A 42 12.84 13.92 -18.17
CA GLY A 42 13.71 12.76 -18.35
C GLY A 42 13.00 11.39 -18.37
N SER A 43 11.71 11.31 -18.03
CA SER A 43 10.98 10.04 -17.97
C SER A 43 10.52 9.49 -19.33
N ARG A 44 10.53 10.33 -20.38
CA ARG A 44 9.94 10.06 -21.71
C ARG A 44 8.45 9.66 -21.68
N ILE A 45 7.74 9.86 -20.56
CA ILE A 45 6.30 9.68 -20.47
C ILE A 45 5.62 10.73 -21.36
N ARG A 46 4.61 10.29 -22.11
CA ARG A 46 3.72 11.14 -22.92
C ARG A 46 2.31 10.99 -22.39
N TYR A 47 1.57 12.09 -22.31
CA TYR A 47 0.17 12.10 -21.92
C TYR A 47 -0.56 13.21 -22.68
N GLU A 48 -1.86 13.05 -22.84
CA GLU A 48 -2.78 14.05 -23.38
C GLU A 48 -3.81 14.49 -22.34
N ALA A 49 -4.44 15.63 -22.57
CA ALA A 49 -5.50 16.11 -21.67
C ALA A 49 -6.69 15.14 -21.72
N GLY A 50 -7.07 14.61 -20.56
CA GLY A 50 -8.08 13.56 -20.43
C GLY A 50 -7.51 12.19 -20.02
N ASP A 51 -6.19 12.03 -20.08
CA ASP A 51 -5.52 10.84 -19.56
C ASP A 51 -5.58 10.75 -18.03
N HIS A 52 -5.40 9.52 -17.52
CA HIS A 52 -5.40 9.23 -16.09
C HIS A 52 -3.98 8.95 -15.60
N LEU A 53 -3.69 9.41 -14.38
CA LEU A 53 -2.43 9.13 -13.69
C LEU A 53 -2.67 8.12 -12.55
N PRO A 54 -2.26 6.85 -12.69
CA PRO A 54 -2.24 5.91 -11.58
C PRO A 54 -1.14 6.31 -10.59
N VAL A 55 -1.46 6.30 -9.31
CA VAL A 55 -0.50 6.53 -8.22
C VAL A 55 -0.49 5.30 -7.33
N PHE A 56 0.70 4.83 -6.95
CA PHE A 56 0.87 3.79 -5.94
C PHE A 56 1.00 4.45 -4.56
N PRO A 57 -0.06 4.44 -3.72
CA PRO A 57 0.00 5.07 -2.40
C PRO A 57 0.78 4.20 -1.41
N THR A 58 1.03 4.77 -0.25
CA THR A 58 1.58 4.07 0.91
C THR A 58 0.67 4.29 2.10
N ASN A 59 0.48 3.27 2.92
CA ASN A 59 -0.26 3.42 4.17
C ASN A 59 0.48 4.33 5.15
N ASP A 60 -0.28 5.00 6.02
CA ASP A 60 0.27 5.85 7.05
C ASP A 60 1.10 5.03 8.07
N SER A 61 2.27 5.57 8.43
CA SER A 61 3.22 4.88 9.31
C SER A 61 2.69 4.71 10.74
N GLU A 62 1.86 5.64 11.23
CA GLU A 62 1.23 5.54 12.54
C GLU A 62 0.17 4.42 12.53
N MET A 63 -0.61 4.31 11.45
CA MET A 63 -1.56 3.22 11.25
C MET A 63 -0.87 1.85 11.23
N VAL A 64 0.23 1.71 10.47
CA VAL A 64 1.04 0.47 10.46
C VAL A 64 1.57 0.15 11.86
N GLY A 65 2.06 1.16 12.59
CA GLY A 65 2.54 1.00 13.96
C GLY A 65 1.44 0.59 14.94
N LYS A 66 0.24 1.15 14.82
CA LYS A 66 -0.94 0.75 15.63
C LYS A 66 -1.32 -0.70 15.38
N LEU A 67 -1.35 -1.12 14.12
CA LEU A 67 -1.65 -2.52 13.76
C LEU A 67 -0.61 -3.48 14.35
N ALA A 68 0.67 -3.14 14.27
CA ALA A 68 1.73 -3.96 14.85
C ALA A 68 1.55 -4.15 16.38
N LYS A 69 1.17 -3.08 17.09
CA LYS A 69 0.88 -3.14 18.53
C LYS A 69 -0.32 -4.05 18.84
N LEU A 70 -1.39 -3.96 18.05
CA LEU A 70 -2.59 -4.81 18.20
C LEU A 70 -2.29 -6.30 17.99
N LEU A 71 -1.38 -6.62 17.06
CA LEU A 71 -0.93 -7.98 16.78
C LEU A 71 0.16 -8.45 17.75
N SER A 72 -0.03 -8.22 19.05
CA SER A 72 0.93 -8.63 20.09
C SER A 72 2.34 -8.05 19.92
N ASN A 73 2.42 -6.80 19.45
CA ASN A 73 3.66 -6.05 19.29
C ASN A 73 4.69 -6.75 18.37
N ILE A 74 4.25 -7.19 17.18
CA ILE A 74 5.13 -7.79 16.18
C ILE A 74 6.31 -6.86 15.84
N ASN A 75 7.49 -7.46 15.65
CA ASN A 75 8.65 -6.72 15.16
C ASN A 75 8.51 -6.46 13.65
N LEU A 76 8.19 -5.21 13.30
CA LEU A 76 7.97 -4.76 11.92
C LEU A 76 9.18 -4.97 10.99
N ASP A 77 10.40 -5.04 11.52
CA ASP A 77 11.62 -5.18 10.72
C ASP A 77 12.01 -6.66 10.50
N THR A 78 11.18 -7.58 10.98
CA THR A 78 11.33 -9.02 10.69
C THR A 78 11.11 -9.29 9.21
N VAL A 79 12.09 -9.92 8.58
CA VAL A 79 12.02 -10.36 7.19
C VAL A 79 11.28 -11.70 7.12
N PHE A 80 10.32 -11.80 6.20
CA PHE A 80 9.55 -13.02 5.97
C PHE A 80 9.32 -13.26 4.47
N LYS A 81 8.77 -14.44 4.17
CA LYS A 81 8.40 -14.86 2.83
C LYS A 81 7.14 -15.72 2.90
N LEU A 82 6.09 -15.32 2.18
CA LEU A 82 4.87 -16.12 2.04
C LEU A 82 4.93 -16.89 0.72
N ILE A 83 5.04 -18.21 0.81
CA ILE A 83 5.12 -19.10 -0.36
C ILE A 83 3.76 -19.78 -0.52
N ASN A 84 3.23 -19.79 -1.74
CA ASN A 84 2.05 -20.57 -2.05
C ASN A 84 2.34 -22.07 -1.82
N ASN A 85 1.46 -22.75 -1.09
CA ASN A 85 1.60 -24.19 -0.81
C ASN A 85 1.46 -25.04 -2.08
N ASP A 86 0.73 -24.54 -3.08
CA ASP A 86 0.66 -25.13 -4.41
C ASP A 86 1.92 -24.75 -5.22
N LYS A 87 2.76 -25.76 -5.48
CA LYS A 87 4.04 -25.61 -6.18
C LYS A 87 3.87 -25.37 -7.68
N GLU A 88 2.72 -25.72 -8.25
CA GLU A 88 2.43 -25.57 -9.67
C GLU A 88 1.82 -24.19 -9.99
N SER A 89 1.45 -23.43 -8.96
CA SER A 89 0.90 -22.08 -9.13
C SER A 89 1.91 -21.12 -9.74
N SER A 90 1.48 -20.40 -10.79
CA SER A 90 2.25 -19.31 -11.40
C SER A 90 2.42 -18.12 -10.46
N LYS A 91 1.51 -17.94 -9.49
CA LYS A 91 1.61 -16.93 -8.42
C LYS A 91 2.26 -17.54 -7.19
N ARG A 92 3.60 -17.56 -7.21
CA ARG A 92 4.40 -18.10 -6.09
C ARG A 92 4.31 -17.28 -4.80
N PHE A 93 4.15 -15.96 -4.94
CA PHE A 93 4.08 -15.02 -3.82
C PHE A 93 2.87 -14.09 -4.02
N PRO A 94 2.17 -13.69 -2.95
CA PRO A 94 1.05 -12.74 -3.04
C PRO A 94 1.49 -11.31 -3.38
N PHE A 95 2.71 -10.95 -2.97
CA PHE A 95 3.36 -9.66 -3.22
C PHE A 95 4.89 -9.85 -3.26
N PRO A 96 5.68 -8.85 -3.70
CA PRO A 96 7.14 -8.97 -3.77
C PRO A 96 7.76 -9.46 -2.45
N CYS A 97 8.45 -10.60 -2.51
CA CYS A 97 9.09 -11.25 -1.37
C CYS A 97 10.52 -11.70 -1.74
N PRO A 98 11.45 -11.83 -0.77
CA PRO A 98 11.28 -11.58 0.67
C PRO A 98 11.14 -10.08 0.98
N CYS A 99 10.38 -9.75 2.03
CA CYS A 99 10.23 -8.38 2.51
C CYS A 99 10.01 -8.36 4.04
N THR A 100 10.03 -7.17 4.65
CA THR A 100 9.72 -7.00 6.08
C THR A 100 8.22 -6.82 6.29
N PHE A 101 7.72 -7.08 7.51
CA PHE A 101 6.32 -6.75 7.85
C PHE A 101 6.01 -5.27 7.62
N ARG A 102 6.97 -4.38 7.91
CA ARG A 102 6.86 -2.95 7.62
C ARG A 102 6.60 -2.71 6.14
N THR A 103 7.43 -3.26 5.26
CA THR A 103 7.29 -3.07 3.81
C THR A 103 5.96 -3.63 3.30
N ALA A 104 5.57 -4.83 3.74
CA ALA A 104 4.32 -5.45 3.33
C ALA A 104 3.10 -4.62 3.72
N LEU A 105 3.02 -4.20 4.99
CA LEU A 105 1.89 -3.42 5.52
C LEU A 105 1.89 -1.97 5.03
N THR A 106 3.03 -1.43 4.59
CA THR A 106 3.11 -0.05 4.08
C THR A 106 2.76 0.03 2.58
N HIS A 107 3.17 -0.96 1.78
CA HIS A 107 3.15 -0.85 0.32
C HIS A 107 2.28 -1.89 -0.40
N TYR A 108 2.02 -3.06 0.20
CA TYR A 108 1.45 -4.20 -0.55
C TYR A 108 0.09 -4.67 -0.05
N VAL A 109 -0.29 -4.32 1.18
CA VAL A 109 -1.52 -4.78 1.82
C VAL A 109 -2.42 -3.59 2.13
N ASP A 110 -3.70 -3.70 1.80
CA ASP A 110 -4.71 -2.74 2.22
C ASP A 110 -5.13 -3.04 3.68
N ILE A 111 -4.88 -2.07 4.55
CA ILE A 111 -5.23 -2.12 5.98
C ILE A 111 -6.29 -1.07 6.35
N SER A 112 -6.84 -0.38 5.35
CA SER A 112 -7.76 0.75 5.51
C SER A 112 -9.18 0.43 5.08
N ALA A 113 -9.35 -0.51 4.16
CA ALA A 113 -10.67 -0.92 3.70
C ALA A 113 -11.46 -1.69 4.78
N PRO A 114 -12.80 -1.61 4.74
CA PRO A 114 -13.65 -2.46 5.55
C PRO A 114 -13.32 -3.94 5.37
N VAL A 115 -13.18 -4.65 6.49
CA VAL A 115 -12.79 -6.06 6.50
C VAL A 115 -13.90 -6.92 5.90
N LYS A 116 -13.53 -7.78 4.95
CA LYS A 116 -14.48 -8.70 4.30
C LYS A 116 -14.85 -9.85 5.23
N SER A 117 -16.07 -10.38 5.09
CA SER A 117 -16.61 -11.45 5.95
C SER A 117 -15.72 -12.69 6.06
N HIS A 118 -15.10 -13.13 4.96
CA HIS A 118 -14.19 -14.29 5.00
C HIS A 118 -12.92 -14.03 5.79
N VAL A 119 -12.43 -12.79 5.83
CA VAL A 119 -11.27 -12.40 6.65
C VAL A 119 -11.67 -12.37 8.12
N LEU A 120 -12.86 -11.84 8.45
CA LEU A 120 -13.40 -11.89 9.82
C LEU A 120 -13.52 -13.33 10.32
N LYS A 121 -14.03 -14.23 9.48
CA LYS A 121 -14.13 -15.66 9.81
C LYS A 121 -12.76 -16.27 10.12
N ALA A 122 -11.73 -15.95 9.32
CA ALA A 122 -10.38 -16.41 9.58
C ALA A 122 -9.80 -15.82 10.87
N LEU A 123 -10.06 -14.54 11.17
CA LEU A 123 -9.62 -13.91 12.42
C LEU A 123 -10.29 -14.50 13.66
N ALA A 124 -11.57 -14.89 13.57
CA ALA A 124 -12.31 -15.49 14.67
C ALA A 124 -11.68 -16.80 15.18
N GLU A 125 -10.96 -17.54 14.33
CA GLU A 125 -10.22 -18.75 14.72
C GLU A 125 -9.06 -18.44 15.68
N PHE A 126 -8.54 -17.20 15.68
CA PHE A 126 -7.45 -16.75 16.54
C PHE A 126 -7.93 -15.92 17.75
N THR A 127 -9.25 -15.82 17.95
CA THR A 127 -9.84 -15.08 19.07
C THR A 127 -9.99 -15.98 20.30
N THR A 128 -9.45 -15.55 21.44
CA THR A 128 -9.51 -16.30 22.70
C THR A 128 -10.79 -16.08 23.51
N ASP A 129 -11.47 -14.95 23.31
CA ASP A 129 -12.74 -14.63 23.96
C ASP A 129 -13.91 -15.15 23.13
N GLU A 130 -14.64 -16.14 23.65
CA GLU A 130 -15.79 -16.76 22.98
C GLU A 130 -16.88 -15.73 22.60
N LYS A 131 -17.10 -14.68 23.42
CA LYS A 131 -18.09 -13.65 23.10
C LYS A 131 -17.68 -12.79 21.90
N GLN A 132 -16.38 -12.54 21.74
CA GLN A 132 -15.84 -11.80 20.59
C GLN A 132 -15.79 -12.67 19.34
N LYS A 133 -15.63 -13.99 19.52
CA LYS A 133 -15.59 -14.97 18.44
C LYS A 133 -16.97 -15.21 17.81
N GLU A 134 -18.04 -15.19 18.61
CA GLU A 134 -19.42 -15.32 18.14
C GLU A 134 -19.96 -14.08 17.42
N ARG A 135 -19.31 -12.92 17.60
CA ARG A 135 -19.76 -11.62 17.10
C ARG A 135 -19.24 -11.32 15.69
#